data_AF-A0A3N5ZI46-F1
#
_entry.id   AF-A0A3N5ZI46-F1
#
_cell.length_a   1.000
_cell.length_b   1.000
_cell.length_c   1.000
_cell.angle_alpha   90.00
_cell.angle_beta   90.00
_cell.angle_gamma   90.00
#
_symmetry.space_group_name_H-M   'P 1'
#
loop_
_entity.id
_entity.type
_entity.pdbx_description
1 polymer ?
#
loop_
_entity_poly.entity_id
_entity_poly.type
_entity_poly.pdbx_seq_one_letter_code
_entity_poly.pdbx_strand_id
1 'polypeptide(L)'
;DAIAACEVLIMPSQYESLSMVALEAWALGRPVLANGRCDVLRGQAIRSNAGLYYDSHREFVECLYRMETDERLRRALGENGRQFYRRNYDWPVIEGKYLRMIEDLQDEAARAAGSLTSAEPLPGWLARRRPTERPADMVLSDLPSGPVLEEPRAPAQNRSRSSEP
;
A
#
# COMPACT_ATOMS: atom_id res chain seq x y z
N ASP A 1 -8.93 -9.34 -23.84
CA ASP A 1 -9.18 -9.24 -22.39
C ASP A 1 -9.95 -7.95 -22.13
N ALA A 2 -10.98 -7.99 -21.28
CA ALA A 2 -11.91 -6.89 -21.02
C ALA A 2 -11.21 -5.68 -20.37
N ILE A 3 -10.26 -5.90 -19.47
CA ILE A 3 -9.50 -4.81 -18.83
C ILE A 3 -8.63 -4.09 -19.88
N ALA A 4 -7.96 -4.85 -20.75
CA ALA A 4 -7.14 -4.25 -21.81
C ALA A 4 -7.95 -3.43 -22.82
N ALA A 5 -9.23 -3.78 -23.02
CA ALA A 5 -10.13 -3.11 -23.94
C ALA A 5 -10.89 -1.93 -23.32
N CYS A 6 -10.87 -1.74 -21.99
CA CYS A 6 -11.61 -0.65 -21.37
C CYS A 6 -10.92 0.71 -21.56
N GLU A 7 -11.68 1.80 -21.42
CA GLU A 7 -11.13 3.15 -21.35
C GLU A 7 -10.86 3.59 -19.90
N VAL A 8 -11.67 3.08 -18.97
CA VAL A 8 -11.62 3.36 -17.53
C VAL A 8 -12.05 2.11 -16.78
N LEU A 9 -11.36 1.77 -15.68
CA LEU A 9 -11.85 0.79 -14.72
C LEU A 9 -12.55 1.52 -13.56
N ILE A 10 -13.76 1.11 -13.21
CA ILE A 10 -14.43 1.61 -12.00
C ILE A 10 -14.20 0.61 -10.87
N MET A 11 -13.67 1.07 -9.74
CA MET A 11 -13.50 0.29 -8.52
C MET A 11 -14.42 0.83 -7.42
N PRO A 12 -15.66 0.31 -7.27
CA PRO A 12 -16.68 0.91 -6.41
C PRO A 12 -16.64 0.42 -4.95
N SER A 13 -15.75 -0.52 -4.62
CA SER A 13 -15.68 -1.11 -3.28
C SER A 13 -15.36 -0.07 -2.20
N GLN A 14 -16.08 -0.13 -1.07
CA GLN A 14 -15.83 0.73 0.10
C GLN A 14 -14.72 0.18 1.00
N TYR A 15 -14.40 -1.11 0.88
CA TYR A 15 -13.46 -1.80 1.75
C TYR A 15 -12.55 -2.68 0.90
N GLU A 16 -11.29 -2.29 0.80
CA GLU A 16 -10.25 -3.06 0.13
C GLU A 16 -9.00 -3.05 0.99
N SER A 17 -8.32 -4.20 1.08
CA SER A 17 -6.94 -4.24 1.58
C SER A 17 -5.94 -3.85 0.48
N LEU A 18 -6.24 -4.27 -0.75
CA LEU A 18 -5.56 -3.95 -2.00
C LEU A 18 -6.52 -4.32 -3.14
N SER A 19 -6.50 -3.58 -4.25
CA SER A 19 -7.26 -3.96 -5.45
C SER A 19 -6.33 -4.53 -6.52
N MET A 20 -6.33 -5.86 -6.67
CA MET A 20 -5.58 -6.52 -7.74
C MET A 20 -6.04 -6.06 -9.12
N VAL A 21 -7.35 -5.88 -9.31
CA VAL A 21 -7.90 -5.41 -10.59
C VAL A 21 -7.49 -3.96 -10.91
N ALA A 22 -7.34 -3.09 -9.90
CA ALA A 22 -6.79 -1.74 -10.11
C ALA A 22 -5.31 -1.79 -10.52
N LEU A 23 -4.51 -2.68 -9.91
CA LEU A 23 -3.13 -2.90 -10.33
C LEU A 23 -3.02 -3.43 -11.77
N GLU A 24 -3.87 -4.38 -12.15
CA GLU A 24 -3.94 -4.92 -13.51
C GLU A 24 -4.32 -3.85 -14.52
N ALA A 25 -5.34 -3.03 -14.21
CA ALA A 25 -5.72 -1.88 -15.03
C ALA A 25 -4.53 -0.92 -15.22
N TRP A 26 -3.85 -0.55 -14.13
CA TRP A 26 -2.66 0.31 -14.21
C TRP A 26 -1.52 -0.32 -14.99
N ALA A 27 -1.23 -1.61 -14.82
CA ALA A 27 -0.24 -2.32 -15.63
C ALA A 27 -0.53 -2.20 -17.13
N LEU A 28 -1.81 -2.29 -17.50
CA LEU A 28 -2.30 -2.12 -18.87
C LEU A 28 -2.44 -0.65 -19.30
N GLY A 29 -2.12 0.31 -18.43
CA GLY A 29 -2.24 1.74 -18.68
C GLY A 29 -3.68 2.21 -18.81
N ARG A 30 -4.59 1.61 -18.05
CA ARG A 30 -6.00 2.00 -17.91
C ARG A 30 -6.15 2.80 -16.61
N PRO A 31 -6.73 4.01 -16.65
CA PRO A 31 -6.96 4.77 -15.43
C PRO A 31 -8.11 4.17 -14.60
N VAL A 32 -8.09 4.43 -13.29
CA VAL A 32 -9.07 3.88 -12.34
C VAL A 32 -9.92 5.00 -11.75
N LEU A 33 -11.24 4.80 -11.69
CA LEU A 33 -12.17 5.62 -10.90
C LEU A 33 -12.46 4.88 -9.58
N ALA A 34 -11.84 5.35 -8.50
CA ALA A 34 -11.86 4.72 -7.18
C ALA A 34 -12.97 5.27 -6.28
N ASN A 35 -13.54 4.42 -5.43
CA ASN A 35 -14.36 4.88 -4.32
C ASN A 35 -13.49 5.60 -3.28
N GLY A 36 -13.78 6.88 -3.02
CA GLY A 36 -13.05 7.76 -2.11
C GLY A 36 -13.21 7.39 -0.64
N ARG A 37 -14.27 6.65 -0.28
CA ARG A 37 -14.51 6.14 1.08
C ARG A 37 -13.61 4.97 1.45
N CYS A 38 -12.90 4.40 0.48
CA CYS A 38 -11.88 3.41 0.73
C CYS A 38 -10.52 4.10 0.83
N ASP A 39 -9.99 4.25 2.05
CA ASP A 39 -8.68 4.89 2.31
C ASP A 39 -7.55 4.30 1.46
N VAL A 40 -7.57 2.98 1.26
CA VAL A 40 -6.58 2.27 0.42
C VAL A 40 -6.68 2.73 -1.03
N LEU A 41 -7.87 2.70 -1.62
CA LEU A 41 -8.06 3.08 -3.03
C LEU A 41 -7.80 4.57 -3.24
N ARG A 42 -8.30 5.43 -2.34
CA ARG A 42 -8.06 6.88 -2.37
C ARG A 42 -6.56 7.19 -2.28
N GLY A 43 -5.85 6.57 -1.33
CA GLY A 43 -4.41 6.72 -1.19
C GLY A 43 -3.64 6.26 -2.42
N GLN A 44 -4.03 5.13 -3.03
CA GLN A 44 -3.38 4.66 -4.26
C GLN A 44 -3.65 5.59 -5.44
N ALA A 45 -4.87 6.09 -5.63
CA ALA A 45 -5.19 7.05 -6.69
C ALA A 45 -4.34 8.33 -6.57
N ILE A 46 -4.16 8.83 -5.35
CA ILE A 46 -3.35 10.02 -5.08
C ILE A 46 -1.85 9.75 -5.33
N ARG A 47 -1.27 8.70 -4.73
CA ARG A 47 0.16 8.38 -4.89
C ARG A 47 0.55 8.04 -6.33
N SER A 48 -0.34 7.34 -7.02
CA SER A 48 -0.11 6.96 -8.42
C SER A 48 -0.35 8.10 -9.41
N ASN A 49 -1.19 9.07 -9.04
CA ASN A 49 -1.79 10.03 -9.98
C ASN A 49 -2.36 9.33 -11.23
N ALA A 50 -2.96 8.15 -11.04
CA ALA A 50 -3.38 7.24 -12.11
C ALA A 50 -4.90 7.00 -12.16
N GLY A 51 -5.64 7.87 -11.49
CA GLY A 51 -7.07 7.73 -11.33
C GLY A 51 -7.68 8.94 -10.65
N LEU A 52 -9.01 8.98 -10.66
CA LEU A 52 -9.81 9.91 -9.86
C LEU A 52 -10.48 9.12 -8.74
N TYR A 53 -10.98 9.83 -7.72
CA TYR A 53 -11.78 9.23 -6.67
C TYR A 53 -13.03 10.08 -6.39
N TYR A 54 -14.07 9.44 -5.84
CA TYR A 54 -15.34 10.09 -5.54
C TYR A 54 -15.87 9.71 -4.15
N ASP A 55 -16.41 10.67 -3.41
CA ASP A 55 -17.04 10.46 -2.10
C ASP A 55 -18.58 10.53 -2.15
N SER A 56 -19.10 11.00 -3.28
CA SER A 56 -20.53 11.17 -3.53
C SER A 56 -20.94 10.74 -4.94
N HIS A 57 -22.24 10.50 -5.14
CA HIS A 57 -22.80 10.20 -6.45
C HIS A 57 -22.55 11.33 -7.47
N ARG A 58 -22.64 12.59 -7.04
CA ARG A 58 -22.38 13.75 -7.90
C ARG A 58 -20.93 13.73 -8.39
N GLU A 59 -19.98 13.55 -7.49
CA GLU A 59 -18.56 13.44 -7.87
C GLU A 59 -18.29 12.25 -8.77
N PHE A 60 -18.94 11.12 -8.53
CA PHE A 60 -18.83 9.95 -9.40
C PHE A 60 -19.22 10.29 -10.85
N VAL A 61 -20.37 10.93 -11.03
CA VAL A 61 -20.88 11.33 -12.36
C VAL A 61 -19.90 12.31 -13.03
N GLU A 62 -19.45 13.35 -12.32
CA GLU A 62 -18.52 14.33 -12.88
C GLU A 62 -17.15 13.72 -13.22
N CYS A 63 -16.61 12.86 -12.36
CA CYS A 63 -15.35 12.18 -12.62
C CYS A 63 -15.46 11.25 -13.82
N LEU A 64 -16.53 10.44 -13.89
CA LEU A 64 -16.76 9.54 -15.01
C LEU A 64 -16.92 10.32 -16.31
N TYR A 65 -17.75 11.36 -16.31
CA TYR A 65 -17.94 12.24 -17.48
C TYR A 65 -16.63 12.88 -17.93
N ARG A 66 -15.80 13.36 -16.99
CA ARG A 66 -14.50 13.94 -17.30
C ARG A 66 -13.55 12.93 -17.92
N MET A 67 -13.52 11.70 -17.39
CA MET A 67 -12.70 10.63 -17.96
C MET A 67 -13.25 10.14 -19.29
N GLU A 68 -14.56 10.13 -19.51
CA GLU A 68 -15.18 9.75 -20.78
C GLU A 68 -14.89 10.78 -21.90
N THR A 69 -14.90 12.06 -21.56
CA THR A 69 -14.81 13.16 -22.55
C THR A 69 -13.40 13.69 -22.79
N ASP A 70 -12.46 13.47 -21.86
CA ASP A 70 -11.08 13.95 -21.97
C ASP A 70 -10.09 12.80 -22.18
N GLU A 71 -9.84 12.50 -23.46
CA GLU A 71 -8.86 11.48 -23.84
C GLU A 71 -7.44 11.81 -23.37
N ARG A 72 -7.06 13.10 -23.35
CA ARG A 72 -5.72 13.52 -22.89
C ARG A 72 -5.54 13.22 -21.41
N LEU A 73 -6.56 13.50 -20.60
CA LEU A 73 -6.60 13.14 -19.19
C LEU A 73 -6.47 11.62 -19.02
N ARG A 74 -7.29 10.82 -19.73
CA ARG A 74 -7.22 9.36 -19.64
C ARG A 74 -5.84 8.81 -19.96
N ARG A 75 -5.23 9.29 -21.05
CA ARG A 75 -3.89 8.86 -21.46
C ARG A 75 -2.83 9.24 -20.42
N ALA A 76 -2.90 10.44 -19.85
CA ALA A 76 -1.98 10.87 -18.81
C ALA A 76 -2.12 10.02 -17.52
N LEU A 77 -3.35 9.81 -17.05
CA LEU A 77 -3.62 8.96 -15.88
C LEU A 77 -3.21 7.51 -16.13
N GLY A 78 -3.50 6.96 -17.31
CA GLY A 78 -3.09 5.61 -17.71
C GLY A 78 -1.58 5.42 -17.71
N GLU A 79 -0.83 6.37 -18.28
CA GLU A 79 0.63 6.32 -18.26
C GLU A 79 1.19 6.43 -16.84
N ASN A 80 0.65 7.33 -16.02
CA ASN A 80 1.02 7.44 -14.61
C ASN A 80 0.79 6.10 -13.87
N GLY A 81 -0.33 5.44 -14.14
CA GLY A 81 -0.65 4.12 -13.58
C GLY A 81 0.37 3.06 -13.98
N ARG A 82 0.70 3.00 -15.26
CA ARG A 82 1.70 2.06 -15.77
C ARG A 82 3.06 2.27 -15.12
N GLN A 83 3.48 3.53 -14.97
CA GLN A 83 4.72 3.87 -14.30
C GLN A 83 4.67 3.53 -12.80
N PHE A 84 3.55 3.82 -12.12
CA PHE A 84 3.35 3.50 -10.73
C PHE A 84 3.37 1.98 -10.48
N TYR A 85 2.70 1.19 -11.32
CA TYR A 85 2.74 -0.27 -11.28
C TYR A 85 4.17 -0.78 -11.41
N ARG A 86 4.90 -0.35 -12.45
CA ARG A 86 6.28 -0.78 -12.70
C ARG A 86 7.22 -0.50 -11.54
N ARG A 87 7.09 0.67 -10.90
CA ARG A 87 7.95 1.07 -9.78
C ARG A 87 7.64 0.32 -8.49
N ASN A 88 6.39 -0.08 -8.27
CA ASN A 88 5.93 -0.50 -6.94
C ASN A 88 5.45 -1.96 -6.85
N TYR A 89 4.96 -2.53 -7.94
CA TYR A 89 4.17 -3.77 -7.98
C TYR A 89 4.62 -4.78 -9.04
N ASP A 90 5.57 -4.42 -9.91
CA ASP A 90 6.15 -5.38 -10.85
C ASP A 90 6.81 -6.54 -10.09
N TRP A 91 6.86 -7.73 -10.69
CA TRP A 91 7.27 -8.93 -9.99
C TRP A 91 8.67 -8.83 -9.36
N PRO A 92 9.70 -8.29 -10.06
CA PRO A 92 11.01 -8.09 -9.45
C PRO A 92 11.00 -7.14 -8.23
N VAL A 93 10.09 -6.17 -8.21
CA VAL A 93 9.93 -5.23 -7.08
C VAL A 93 9.36 -5.96 -5.88
N ILE A 94 8.32 -6.77 -6.09
CA ILE A 94 7.66 -7.54 -5.04
C ILE A 94 8.62 -8.61 -4.49
N GLU A 95 9.23 -9.40 -5.36
CA GLU A 95 10.25 -10.39 -4.98
C GLU A 95 11.36 -9.75 -4.15
N GLY A 96 11.92 -8.63 -4.60
CA GLY A 96 12.96 -7.92 -3.85
C GLY A 96 12.49 -7.42 -2.48
N LYS A 97 11.23 -7.02 -2.32
CA LYS A 97 10.67 -6.63 -1.00
C LYS A 97 10.61 -7.84 -0.06
N TYR A 98 10.16 -9.00 -0.56
CA TYR A 98 10.09 -10.22 0.25
C TYR A 98 11.48 -10.75 0.64
N LEU A 99 12.42 -10.81 -0.31
CA LEU A 99 13.78 -11.28 -0.03
C LEU A 99 14.47 -10.41 1.02
N ARG A 100 14.41 -9.08 0.89
CA ARG A 100 14.95 -8.16 1.90
C ARG A 100 14.33 -8.37 3.28
N MET A 101 13.00 -8.52 3.36
CA MET A 101 12.32 -8.77 4.62
C MET A 101 12.79 -10.07 5.29
N ILE A 102 13.02 -11.13 4.50
CA ILE A 102 13.53 -12.41 5.02
C ILE A 102 14.97 -12.24 5.51
N GLU A 103 15.82 -11.55 4.76
CA GLU A 103 17.21 -11.25 5.14
C GLU A 103 17.26 -10.43 6.44
N ASP A 104 16.45 -9.37 6.55
CA ASP A 104 16.37 -8.52 7.74
C ASP A 104 15.97 -9.33 8.99
N LEU A 105 14.98 -10.23 8.86
CA LEU A 105 14.53 -11.10 9.94
C LEU A 105 15.60 -12.13 10.36
N GLN A 106 16.39 -12.65 9.41
CA GLN A 106 17.51 -13.55 9.72
C GLN A 106 18.61 -12.82 10.50
N ASP A 107 18.92 -11.60 10.09
CA ASP A 107 19.87 -10.72 10.76
C ASP A 107 19.43 -10.37 12.20
N GLU A 108 18.15 -10.01 12.38
CA GLU A 108 17.57 -9.74 13.69
C GLU A 108 17.63 -10.98 14.59
N ALA A 109 17.28 -12.14 14.06
CA ALA A 109 17.36 -13.40 14.80
C ALA A 109 18.80 -13.74 15.21
N ALA A 110 19.79 -13.51 14.34
CA ALA A 110 21.20 -13.73 14.65
C ALA A 110 21.71 -12.76 15.74
N ARG A 111 21.32 -11.47 15.68
CA ARG A 111 21.64 -10.48 16.72
C ARG A 111 20.96 -10.81 18.05
N ALA A 112 19.69 -11.19 18.00
CA ALA A 112 18.94 -11.65 19.16
C ALA A 112 19.61 -12.88 19.76
N ALA A 113 20.04 -13.86 18.96
CA ALA A 113 20.76 -15.04 19.44
C ALA A 113 22.10 -14.71 20.13
N GLY A 114 22.79 -13.65 19.72
CA GLY A 114 23.92 -13.09 20.45
C GLY A 114 23.55 -12.43 21.80
N SER A 115 22.30 -11.99 21.94
CA SER A 115 21.69 -11.40 23.15
C SER A 115 20.85 -12.39 23.98
N LEU A 116 20.63 -13.63 23.52
CA LEU A 116 19.69 -14.61 24.11
C LEU A 116 20.18 -15.25 25.42
N THR A 117 21.23 -14.74 26.06
CA THR A 117 21.55 -15.14 27.43
C THR A 117 20.53 -14.63 28.47
N SER A 118 19.56 -13.80 28.07
CA SER A 118 18.52 -13.29 28.98
C SER A 118 17.13 -13.12 28.33
N ALA A 119 16.62 -14.11 27.58
CA ALA A 119 15.20 -14.10 27.22
C ALA A 119 14.36 -14.48 28.46
N GLU A 120 13.45 -13.59 28.89
CA GLU A 120 12.49 -13.91 29.94
C GLU A 120 11.64 -15.13 29.52
N PRO A 121 11.35 -16.06 30.45
CA PRO A 121 10.54 -17.22 30.14
C PRO A 121 9.15 -16.79 29.70
N LEU A 122 8.63 -17.47 28.68
CA LEU A 122 7.29 -17.23 28.17
C LEU A 122 6.25 -17.31 29.30
N PRO A 123 5.35 -16.32 29.44
CA PRO A 123 4.36 -16.31 30.51
C PRO A 123 3.46 -17.56 30.42
N GLY A 124 3.11 -18.11 31.59
CA GLY A 124 2.19 -19.24 31.70
C GLY A 124 0.78 -18.90 31.20
N TRP A 125 -0.04 -19.93 30.94
CA TRP A 125 -1.40 -19.79 30.37
C TRP A 125 -2.27 -18.75 31.10
N LEU A 126 -2.25 -18.74 32.44
CA LEU A 126 -3.01 -17.78 33.25
C LEU A 126 -2.50 -16.34 33.09
N ALA A 127 -1.18 -16.16 32.95
CA ALA A 127 -0.58 -14.84 32.76
C ALA A 127 -0.91 -14.25 31.37
N ARG A 128 -0.95 -15.10 30.33
CA ARG A 128 -1.36 -14.69 28.96
C ARG A 128 -2.84 -14.30 28.85
N ARG A 129 -3.68 -14.76 29.77
CA ARG A 129 -5.11 -14.42 29.83
C ARG A 129 -5.42 -13.26 30.77
N ARG A 130 -4.41 -12.61 31.36
CA ARG A 130 -4.64 -11.40 32.15
C ARG A 130 -5.01 -10.25 31.20
N PRO A 131 -6.03 -9.45 31.51
CA PRO A 131 -6.38 -8.26 30.74
C PRO A 131 -5.45 -7.10 31.14
N THR A 132 -4.13 -7.31 31.04
CA THR A 132 -3.12 -6.29 31.33
C THR A 132 -2.91 -5.35 30.15
N GLU A 133 -3.29 -5.80 28.95
CA GLU A 133 -3.23 -5.03 27.73
C GLU A 133 -4.50 -4.23 27.51
N ARG A 134 -4.35 -3.05 26.90
CA ARG A 134 -5.47 -2.23 26.48
C ARG A 134 -6.29 -2.98 25.41
N PRO A 135 -7.62 -2.82 25.41
CA PRO A 135 -8.46 -3.31 24.31
C PRO A 135 -7.93 -2.88 22.94
N ALA A 136 -7.96 -3.79 21.96
CA ALA A 136 -7.38 -3.54 20.64
C ALA A 136 -8.04 -2.36 19.92
N ASP A 137 -9.33 -2.12 20.14
CA ASP A 137 -10.07 -0.96 19.62
C ASP A 137 -9.52 0.37 20.17
N MET A 138 -9.17 0.43 21.47
CA MET A 138 -8.52 1.61 22.05
C MET A 138 -7.12 1.85 21.49
N VAL A 139 -6.37 0.77 21.23
CA VAL A 139 -5.05 0.88 20.59
C VAL A 139 -5.19 1.37 19.15
N LEU A 140 -6.15 0.83 18.39
CA LEU A 140 -6.41 1.23 17.01
C LEU A 140 -6.93 2.67 16.91
N SER A 141 -7.73 3.14 17.89
CA SER A 141 -8.20 4.53 17.90
C SER A 141 -7.10 5.56 18.09
N ASP A 142 -6.00 5.16 18.74
CA ASP A 142 -4.82 6.01 18.93
C ASP A 142 -3.94 6.08 17.66
N LEU A 143 -4.11 5.15 16.72
CA LEU A 143 -3.31 5.11 15.50
C LEU A 143 -3.86 6.07 14.44
N PRO A 144 -2.97 6.70 13.64
CA PRO A 144 -3.41 7.52 12.52
C PRO A 144 -4.23 6.68 11.54
N SER A 145 -5.38 7.20 11.15
CA SER A 145 -6.29 6.63 10.16
C SER A 145 -6.38 7.52 8.92
N GLY A 146 -6.97 6.99 7.85
CA GLY A 146 -7.09 7.69 6.58
C GLY A 146 -6.15 7.17 5.49
N PRO A 147 -6.25 7.75 4.27
CA PRO A 147 -5.45 7.32 3.14
C PRO A 147 -3.98 7.71 3.34
N VAL A 148 -3.08 6.77 3.07
CA VAL A 148 -1.64 7.07 2.99
C VAL A 148 -1.38 7.89 1.74
N LEU A 149 -0.96 9.15 1.88
CA LEU A 149 -0.83 10.08 0.75
C LEU A 149 0.58 10.13 0.14
N GLU A 150 1.60 9.72 0.89
CA GLU A 150 3.00 9.75 0.46
C GLU A 150 3.53 8.32 0.28
N GLU A 151 4.49 8.13 -0.63
CA GLU A 151 5.23 6.86 -0.67
C GLU A 151 6.12 6.76 0.58
N PRO A 152 6.18 5.59 1.26
CA PRO A 152 7.08 5.39 2.38
C PRO A 152 8.52 5.70 1.96
N ARG A 153 9.21 6.57 2.71
CA ARG A 153 10.65 6.78 2.50
C ARG A 153 11.36 5.44 2.63
N ALA A 154 12.23 5.14 1.66
CA ALA A 154 13.15 4.01 1.80
C ALA A 154 13.89 4.16 3.14
N PRO A 155 14.03 3.07 3.93
CA PRO A 155 14.77 3.15 5.17
C PRO A 155 16.16 3.73 4.87
N ALA A 156 16.59 4.69 5.69
CA ALA A 156 17.91 5.27 5.55
C ALA A 156 18.93 4.13 5.55
N GLN A 157 19.65 3.95 4.43
CA GLN A 157 20.77 3.02 4.39
C GLN A 157 21.67 3.39 5.55
N ASN A 158 21.76 2.48 6.53
CA ASN A 158 22.56 2.67 7.72
C ASN A 158 23.98 2.92 7.24
N ARG A 159 24.43 4.19 7.26
CA ARG A 159 25.78 4.55 6.85
C ARG A 159 26.68 3.80 7.81
N SER A 160 27.23 2.68 7.37
CA SER A 160 28.34 2.02 8.01
C SER A 160 29.38 3.11 8.21
N ARG A 161 29.58 3.50 9.47
CA ARG A 161 30.75 4.27 9.85
C ARG A 161 31.92 3.36 9.54
N SER A 162 32.51 3.57 8.37
CA SER A 162 33.84 3.12 8.02
C SER A 162 34.78 3.63 9.11
N SER A 163 35.09 2.75 10.05
CA SER A 163 36.27 2.87 10.89
C SER A 163 37.46 2.63 9.98
N GLU A 164 38.25 3.67 9.77
CA GLU A 164 39.57 3.59 9.18
C GLU A 164 40.38 4.81 9.64
N PRO A 165 41.72 4.69 9.74
CA PRO A 165 42.42 3.99 10.81
C PRO A 165 43.05 4.93 11.85
#